data_AF-U9TKU1-F1
#
_entry.id   AF-U9TKU1-F1
#
_cell.length_a   1.000
_cell.length_b   1.000
_cell.length_c   1.000
_cell.angle_alpha   90.00
_cell.angle_beta   90.00
_cell.angle_gamma   90.00
#
_symmetry.space_group_name_H-M   'P 1'
#
loop_
_entity.id
_entity.type
_entity.pdbx_description
1 polymer ?
#
loop_
_entity_poly.entity_id
_entity_poly.type
_entity_poly.pdbx_seq_one_letter_code
_entity_poly.pdbx_strand_id
1 'polypeptide(L)'
;MPSITLMNPYIKFVNYPQDYNLFKELLIPQSSPFVKTISRDIYKTWNGETIINFKWNKFGKYYYAMIWFGFMGLLGCFTAAATIPKQYIDDNVQKQLLIVSIILGIIHLSFEIRQFVYNPTKWFSDFWNIF
;
A
#
# COMPACT_ATOMS: atom_id res chain seq x y z
N MET A 1 37.51 -15.10 -14.69
CA MET A 1 36.29 -15.72 -15.23
C MET A 1 35.38 -14.60 -15.73
N PRO A 2 34.97 -14.57 -17.00
CA PRO A 2 34.02 -13.57 -17.45
C PRO A 2 32.65 -13.87 -16.82
N SER A 3 32.08 -12.89 -16.12
CA SER A 3 30.74 -12.94 -15.54
C SER A 3 29.78 -12.22 -16.49
N ILE A 4 28.89 -12.97 -17.14
CA ILE A 4 27.81 -12.39 -17.95
C ILE A 4 26.76 -11.87 -16.97
N THR A 5 26.81 -10.57 -16.67
CA THR A 5 25.78 -9.92 -15.87
C THR A 5 24.62 -9.60 -16.82
N LEU A 6 23.51 -10.34 -16.69
CA LEU A 6 22.30 -10.09 -17.47
C LEU A 6 21.72 -8.74 -17.04
N MET A 7 22.14 -7.67 -17.72
CA MET A 7 21.67 -6.32 -17.47
C MET A 7 20.26 -6.19 -18.03
N ASN A 8 19.30 -6.17 -17.12
CA ASN A 8 17.92 -5.90 -17.44
C ASN A 8 17.81 -4.50 -18.09
N PRO A 9 17.19 -4.33 -19.29
CA PRO A 9 17.14 -3.04 -19.99
C PRO A 9 16.41 -1.94 -19.21
N TYR A 10 15.73 -2.29 -18.13
CA TYR A 10 14.98 -1.40 -17.26
C TYR A 10 15.85 -0.79 -16.12
N ILE A 11 17.13 -0.48 -16.37
CA ILE A 11 18.12 0.00 -15.37
C ILE A 11 17.60 1.20 -14.55
N LYS A 12 16.89 2.15 -15.18
CA LYS A 12 16.33 3.34 -14.51
C LYS A 12 15.12 3.07 -13.60
N PHE A 13 14.58 1.85 -13.62
CA PHE A 13 13.40 1.48 -12.83
C PHE A 13 13.75 0.69 -11.56
N VAL A 14 15.02 0.39 -11.35
CA VAL A 14 15.50 -0.47 -10.24
C VAL A 14 15.84 0.34 -8.98
N ASN A 15 16.28 1.60 -9.15
CA ASN A 15 16.77 2.44 -8.07
C ASN A 15 15.84 3.63 -7.80
N TYR A 16 15.68 3.97 -6.52
CA TYR A 16 15.05 5.22 -6.09
C TYR A 16 15.98 6.42 -6.35
N PRO A 17 15.44 7.64 -6.48
CA PRO A 17 16.25 8.86 -6.59
C PRO A 17 17.21 9.01 -5.39
N GLN A 18 18.38 9.63 -5.60
CA GLN A 18 19.32 9.89 -4.50
C GLN A 18 18.76 10.87 -3.46
N ASP A 19 17.88 11.77 -3.88
CA ASP A 19 17.15 12.77 -3.08
C ASP A 19 15.83 12.24 -2.51
N TYR A 20 15.77 10.93 -2.23
CA TYR A 20 14.60 10.27 -1.67
C TYR A 20 14.24 10.80 -0.27
N ASN A 21 12.98 11.21 -0.10
CA ASN A 21 12.45 11.66 1.19
C ASN A 21 11.18 10.88 1.53
N LEU A 22 11.25 10.05 2.57
CA LEU A 22 10.18 9.16 3.01
C LEU A 22 8.91 9.92 3.43
N PHE A 23 9.04 11.08 4.08
CA PHE A 23 7.89 11.92 4.45
C PHE A 23 7.21 12.52 3.22
N LYS A 24 8.00 12.95 2.24
CA LYS A 24 7.47 13.48 0.97
C LYS A 24 6.78 12.38 0.17
N GLU A 25 7.32 11.17 0.16
CA GLU A 25 6.69 10.02 -0.50
C GLU A 25 5.40 9.57 0.20
N LEU A 26 5.36 9.67 1.54
CA LEU A 26 4.16 9.36 2.31
C LEU A 26 3.03 10.36 2.02
N LEU A 27 3.33 11.65 1.89
CA LEU A 27 2.32 12.70 1.67
C LEU A 27 1.99 12.93 0.19
N ILE A 28 2.99 12.96 -0.68
CA ILE A 28 2.88 13.27 -2.10
C ILE A 28 3.78 12.31 -2.89
N PRO A 29 3.31 11.08 -3.19
CA PRO A 29 4.09 10.14 -3.97
C PRO A 29 4.33 10.71 -5.37
N GLN A 30 5.60 10.91 -5.73
CA GLN A 30 5.95 11.23 -7.10
C GLN A 30 5.74 9.99 -7.96
N SER A 31 5.08 10.16 -9.10
CA SER A 31 4.89 9.08 -10.07
C SER A 31 6.28 8.56 -10.50
N SER A 32 6.59 7.31 -10.18
CA SER A 32 7.82 6.72 -10.70
C SER A 32 7.71 6.59 -12.23
N PRO A 33 8.82 6.70 -12.97
CA PRO A 33 8.84 6.40 -14.39
C PRO A 33 8.23 5.03 -14.70
N PHE A 34 8.38 4.07 -13.78
CA PHE A 34 7.82 2.72 -13.93
C PHE A 34 6.29 2.73 -14.04
N VAL A 35 5.61 3.50 -13.19
CA VAL A 35 4.14 3.61 -13.21
C VAL A 35 3.66 4.34 -14.47
N LYS A 36 4.43 5.33 -14.94
CA LYS A 36 4.09 6.12 -16.13
C LYS A 36 4.31 5.36 -17.44
N THR A 37 5.38 4.57 -17.53
CA THR A 37 5.81 3.90 -18.76
C THR A 37 5.37 2.45 -18.83
N ILE A 38 4.73 1.90 -17.78
CA ILE A 38 4.22 0.53 -17.82
C ILE A 38 3.17 0.41 -18.94
N SER A 39 3.45 -0.44 -19.93
CA SER A 39 2.46 -0.93 -20.88
C SER A 39 2.04 -2.34 -20.51
N ARG A 40 0.85 -2.75 -20.95
CA ARG A 40 0.32 -4.10 -20.71
C ARG A 40 1.22 -5.20 -21.31
N ASP A 41 2.09 -4.85 -22.25
CA ASP A 41 3.02 -5.77 -22.89
C ASP A 41 4.20 -6.18 -22.01
N ILE A 42 4.49 -5.42 -20.95
CA ILE A 42 5.52 -5.82 -19.97
C ILE A 42 5.17 -7.16 -19.32
N TYR A 43 3.88 -7.44 -19.08
CA TYR A 43 3.41 -8.72 -18.53
C TYR A 43 3.59 -9.90 -19.48
N LYS A 44 3.82 -9.66 -20.79
CA LYS A 44 4.02 -10.72 -21.78
C LYS A 44 5.49 -11.12 -21.95
N THR A 45 6.42 -10.38 -21.35
CA THR A 45 7.87 -10.59 -21.54
C THR A 45 8.53 -11.14 -20.28
N TRP A 46 9.46 -12.08 -20.45
CA TRP A 46 10.29 -12.63 -19.37
C TRP A 46 11.05 -11.55 -18.58
N ASN A 47 11.52 -10.50 -19.27
CA ASN A 47 12.18 -9.36 -18.63
C ASN A 47 11.24 -8.57 -17.72
N GLY A 48 9.98 -8.38 -18.15
CA GLY A 48 8.96 -7.71 -17.35
C GLY A 48 8.55 -8.50 -16.12
N GLU A 49 8.34 -9.81 -16.29
CA GLU A 49 8.06 -10.73 -15.18
C GLU A 49 9.15 -10.68 -14.11
N THR A 50 10.42 -10.71 -14.52
CA THR A 50 11.57 -10.66 -13.61
C THR A 50 11.57 -9.37 -12.77
N ILE A 51 11.24 -8.22 -13.36
CA ILE A 51 11.20 -6.93 -12.65
C ILE A 51 10.04 -6.88 -11.67
N ILE A 52 8.87 -7.35 -12.09
CA ILE A 52 7.68 -7.38 -11.24
C ILE A 52 7.94 -8.29 -10.05
N ASN A 53 8.51 -9.48 -10.28
CA ASN A 53 8.84 -10.42 -9.22
C ASN A 53 9.89 -9.84 -8.27
N PHE A 54 10.93 -9.17 -8.80
CA PHE A 54 11.92 -8.47 -7.98
C PHE A 54 11.30 -7.38 -7.11
N LYS A 55 10.47 -6.50 -7.69
CA LYS A 55 9.81 -5.41 -6.95
C LYS A 55 8.83 -5.94 -5.90
N TRP A 56 8.04 -6.96 -6.25
CA TRP A 56 7.10 -7.60 -5.34
C TRP A 56 7.85 -8.27 -4.18
N ASN A 57 8.86 -9.08 -4.47
CA ASN A 57 9.60 -9.81 -3.45
C ASN A 57 10.43 -8.90 -2.54
N LYS A 58 11.00 -7.82 -3.08
CA LYS A 58 11.85 -6.89 -2.32
C LYS A 58 11.07 -5.85 -1.53
N PHE A 59 9.98 -5.32 -2.10
CA PHE A 59 9.24 -4.21 -1.51
C PHE A 59 7.75 -4.53 -1.35
N GLY A 60 7.10 -4.99 -2.43
CA GLY A 60 5.64 -5.11 -2.50
C GLY A 60 5.04 -5.98 -1.39
N LYS A 61 5.62 -7.14 -1.09
CA LYS A 61 5.15 -8.05 -0.03
C LYS A 61 5.11 -7.39 1.34
N TYR A 62 6.14 -6.63 1.69
CA TYR A 62 6.24 -5.98 3.01
C TYR A 62 5.22 -4.86 3.15
N TYR A 63 5.10 -3.99 2.15
CA TYR A 63 4.10 -2.92 2.15
C TYR A 63 2.68 -3.48 2.15
N TYR A 64 2.41 -4.51 1.33
CA TYR A 64 1.12 -5.17 1.29
C TYR A 64 0.76 -5.79 2.65
N ALA A 65 1.68 -6.54 3.26
CA ALA A 65 1.45 -7.15 4.57
C ALA A 65 1.19 -6.08 5.64
N MET A 66 1.96 -4.99 5.67
CA MET A 66 1.78 -3.91 6.64
C MET A 66 0.39 -3.26 6.53
N ILE A 67 -0.06 -2.94 5.31
CA ILE A 67 -1.39 -2.39 5.06
C ILE A 67 -2.47 -3.39 5.48
N TRP A 68 -2.30 -4.66 5.11
CA TRP A 68 -3.24 -5.72 5.44
C TRP A 68 -3.40 -5.93 6.95
N PHE A 69 -2.30 -5.96 7.71
CA PHE A 69 -2.34 -6.03 9.17
C PHE A 69 -3.02 -4.80 9.79
N GLY A 70 -2.76 -3.60 9.24
CA GLY A 70 -3.43 -2.38 9.69
C GLY A 70 -4.95 -2.43 9.50
N PHE A 71 -5.40 -2.87 8.33
CA PHE A 71 -6.81 -3.05 8.03
C PHE A 71 -7.46 -4.11 8.92
N MET A 72 -6.82 -5.27 9.11
CA MET A 72 -7.31 -6.31 10.01
C MET A 72 -7.39 -5.84 11.46
N GLY A 73 -6.43 -5.04 11.93
CA GLY A 73 -6.47 -4.41 13.25
C GLY A 73 -7.65 -3.46 13.41
N LEU A 74 -7.89 -2.60 12.41
CA LEU A 74 -9.05 -1.70 12.39
C LEU A 74 -10.37 -2.48 12.46
N LEU A 75 -10.52 -3.49 11.58
CA LEU A 75 -11.73 -4.31 11.52
C LEU A 75 -11.96 -5.06 12.84
N GLY A 76 -10.91 -5.65 13.39
CA GLY A 76 -10.98 -6.38 14.67
C GLY A 76 -11.35 -5.47 15.84
N CYS A 77 -10.69 -4.31 15.99
CA CYS A 77 -10.99 -3.36 17.07
C CYS A 77 -12.42 -2.81 16.97
N PHE A 78 -12.85 -2.43 15.76
CA PHE A 78 -14.18 -1.88 15.53
C PHE A 78 -15.27 -2.93 15.78
N THR A 79 -15.14 -4.14 15.24
CA THR A 79 -16.12 -5.22 15.43
C THR A 79 -16.20 -5.67 16.88
N ALA A 80 -15.06 -5.78 17.58
CA ALA A 80 -15.03 -6.11 19.01
C ALA A 80 -15.74 -5.02 19.84
N ALA A 81 -15.45 -3.75 19.57
CA ALA A 81 -16.08 -2.64 20.28
C ALA A 81 -17.59 -2.53 20.01
N ALA A 82 -18.04 -2.85 18.79
CA ALA A 82 -19.45 -2.74 18.39
C ALA A 82 -20.30 -3.95 18.79
N THR A 83 -19.73 -5.16 18.80
CA THR A 83 -20.48 -6.41 18.98
C THR A 83 -20.50 -6.89 20.42
N ILE A 84 -19.45 -6.62 21.19
CA ILE A 84 -19.35 -7.12 22.57
C ILE A 84 -20.27 -6.26 23.47
N PRO A 85 -21.25 -6.87 24.18
CA PRO A 85 -22.12 -6.13 25.08
C PRO A 85 -21.33 -5.60 26.28
N LYS A 86 -21.72 -4.41 26.77
CA LYS A 86 -21.09 -3.77 27.96
C LYS A 86 -21.06 -4.65 29.22
N GLN A 87 -21.92 -5.67 29.29
CA GLN A 87 -21.89 -6.64 30.40
C GLN A 87 -20.67 -7.57 30.39
N TYR A 88 -20.00 -7.74 29.25
CA TYR A 88 -18.88 -8.67 29.08
C TYR A 88 -17.52 -7.99 28.86
N ILE A 89 -17.51 -6.66 28.66
CA ILE A 89 -16.29 -5.87 28.46
C ILE A 89 -16.29 -4.68 29.40
N ASP A 90 -15.13 -4.37 29.96
CA ASP A 90 -14.96 -3.18 30.79
C ASP A 90 -15.15 -1.90 29.95
N ASP A 91 -15.92 -0.95 30.48
CA ASP A 91 -16.26 0.29 29.78
C ASP A 91 -15.01 1.08 29.35
N ASN A 92 -13.92 1.03 30.14
CA ASN A 92 -12.67 1.72 29.81
C ASN A 92 -11.95 1.03 28.64
N VAL A 93 -11.97 -0.31 28.60
CA VAL A 93 -11.39 -1.10 27.50
C VAL A 93 -12.17 -0.88 26.20
N GLN A 94 -13.50 -0.88 26.24
CA GLN A 94 -14.33 -0.59 25.06
C GLN A 94 -14.03 0.83 24.53
N LYS A 95 -13.92 1.81 25.42
CA LYS A 95 -13.59 3.19 25.05
C LYS A 95 -12.19 3.29 24.42
N GLN A 96 -11.20 2.58 24.94
CA GLN A 96 -9.87 2.51 24.33
C GLN A 96 -9.90 1.86 22.94
N LEU A 97 -10.62 0.74 22.76
CA LEU A 97 -10.79 0.11 21.45
C LEU A 97 -11.43 1.05 20.42
N LEU A 98 -12.44 1.83 20.83
CA LEU A 98 -13.04 2.85 19.97
C LEU A 98 -12.05 3.94 19.59
N ILE A 99 -11.29 4.48 20.55
CA ILE A 99 -10.26 5.50 20.28
C ILE A 99 -9.21 4.96 19.29
N VAL A 100 -8.72 3.74 19.50
CA VAL A 100 -7.77 3.09 18.59
C VAL A 100 -8.37 2.89 17.21
N SER A 101 -9.62 2.44 17.11
CA SER A 101 -10.31 2.26 15.82
C SER A 101 -10.47 3.58 15.07
N ILE A 102 -10.75 4.68 15.75
CA ILE A 102 -10.86 6.03 15.16
C ILE A 102 -9.49 6.47 14.62
N ILE A 103 -8.42 6.29 15.40
CA ILE A 103 -7.05 6.66 14.96
C ILE A 103 -6.64 5.84 13.73
N LEU A 104 -6.83 4.52 13.77
CA LEU A 104 -6.55 3.64 12.64
C LEU A 104 -7.40 4.01 11.42
N GLY A 105 -8.67 4.39 11.63
CA GLY A 105 -9.58 4.81 10.57
C GLY A 105 -9.14 6.09 9.89
N ILE A 106 -8.67 7.09 10.65
CA ILE A 106 -8.10 8.33 10.10
C ILE A 106 -6.84 8.01 9.27
N ILE A 107 -5.98 7.12 9.75
CA ILE A 107 -4.79 6.69 8.99
C ILE A 107 -5.20 6.02 7.69
N HIS A 108 -6.15 5.08 7.73
CA HIS A 108 -6.64 4.39 6.53
C HIS A 108 -7.26 5.39 5.52
N LEU A 109 -8.12 6.29 5.99
CA LEU A 109 -8.77 7.30 5.17
C LEU A 109 -7.74 8.24 4.50
N SER A 110 -6.65 8.57 5.19
CA SER A 110 -5.58 9.39 4.62
C SER A 110 -4.95 8.74 3.38
N PHE A 111 -4.80 7.40 3.37
CA PHE A 111 -4.31 6.67 2.20
C PHE A 111 -5.32 6.70 1.05
N GLU A 112 -6.61 6.52 1.32
CA GLU A 112 -7.68 6.59 0.32
C GLU A 112 -7.77 7.97 -0.33
N ILE A 113 -7.79 9.04 0.47
CA ILE A 113 -7.80 10.42 -0.02
C ILE A 113 -6.57 10.66 -0.93
N ARG A 114 -5.41 10.12 -0.58
CA ARG A 114 -4.20 10.23 -1.41
C ARG A 114 -4.36 9.54 -2.75
N GLN A 115 -4.95 8.34 -2.79
CA GLN A 115 -5.22 7.62 -4.04
C GLN A 115 -6.22 8.39 -4.90
N PHE A 116 -7.27 8.92 -4.29
CA PHE A 116 -8.26 9.76 -4.94
C PHE A 116 -7.64 11.02 -5.58
N VAL A 117 -6.79 11.75 -4.84
CA VAL A 117 -6.11 12.95 -5.36
C VAL A 117 -5.15 12.59 -6.51
N TYR A 118 -4.47 11.45 -6.43
CA TYR A 118 -3.51 11.03 -7.46
C TYR A 118 -4.18 10.66 -8.79
N ASN A 119 -5.31 9.94 -8.75
CA ASN A 119 -6.05 9.60 -9.96
C ASN A 119 -7.55 9.38 -9.65
N PRO A 120 -8.37 10.43 -9.65
CA PRO A 120 -9.77 10.33 -9.24
C PRO A 120 -10.58 9.46 -10.21
N THR A 121 -10.29 9.53 -11.51
CA THR A 121 -10.95 8.70 -12.53
C THR A 121 -10.70 7.21 -12.32
N LYS A 122 -9.46 6.83 -11.98
CA LYS A 122 -9.12 5.43 -11.69
C LYS A 122 -9.72 5.00 -10.36
N TRP A 123 -9.71 5.89 -9.36
CA TRP A 123 -10.27 5.61 -8.04
C TRP A 123 -11.76 5.26 -8.13
N PHE A 124 -12.56 6.05 -8.85
CA PHE A 124 -13.99 5.76 -9.07
C PHE A 124 -14.24 4.51 -9.92
N SER A 125 -13.32 4.15 -10.82
CA SER A 125 -13.47 2.96 -11.66
C SER A 125 -13.19 1.65 -10.92
N ASP A 126 -12.50 1.71 -9.79
CA ASP A 126 -12.20 0.54 -8.97
C ASP A 126 -13.32 0.33 -7.94
N PHE A 127 -14.13 -0.71 -8.14
CA PHE A 127 -15.24 -1.05 -7.25
C PHE A 127 -14.79 -1.26 -5.80
N TRP A 128 -13.56 -1.79 -5.62
CA TRP A 128 -13.00 -2.07 -4.31
C TRP A 128 -12.68 -0.83 -3.48
N ASN A 129 -12.56 0.36 -4.07
CA ASN A 129 -12.29 1.59 -3.31
C ASN A 129 -13.55 2.17 -2.63
N ILE A 130 -14.73 1.62 -2.97
CA ILE A 130 -16.02 2.06 -2.42
C ILE A 130 -16.33 1.32 -1.11
N PHE A 131 -15.66 0.19 -0.85
CA PHE A 131 -15.94 -0.75 0.23
C PHE A 131 -14.79 -0.80 1.23
#